data_AF-A0A3A4ZUL7-F1
#
_entry.id   AF-A0A3A4ZUL7-F1
#
_cell.length_a   1.000
_cell.length_b   1.000
_cell.length_c   1.000
_cell.angle_alpha   90.00
_cell.angle_beta   90.00
_cell.angle_gamma   90.00
#
_symmetry.space_group_name_H-M   'P 1'
#
loop_
_entity.id
_entity.type
_entity.pdbx_description
1 polymer ?
#
loop_
_entity_poly.entity_id
_entity_poly.type
_entity_poly.pdbx_seq_one_letter_code
_entity_poly.pdbx_strand_id
1 'polypeptide(L)'
;MSSEKKYLIVGLVLGMLVSVLFFTTLAPRYNTINSGTSLVKQDTWTGRSWRLVENEWKPIIGMNREWEKIDEALQGALKIPVAEVKTDSAMKLLRTKYSILGDLSDEELLERIKLVYSRQVLCNLYLDSFMKVQEQEQAAKDATTVK
;
A
#
# COMPACT_ATOMS: atom_id res chain seq x y z
N MET A 1 -35.50 -32.92 49.24
CA MET A 1 -34.81 -31.89 48.43
C MET A 1 -33.65 -32.55 47.72
N SER A 2 -33.72 -32.89 46.43
CA SER A 2 -32.64 -33.74 45.89
C SER A 2 -32.28 -33.53 44.42
N SER A 3 -33.23 -33.58 43.49
CA SER A 3 -32.89 -33.60 42.06
C SER A 3 -32.83 -32.21 41.42
N GLU A 4 -33.87 -31.40 41.57
CA GLU A 4 -33.98 -30.07 40.93
C GLU A 4 -32.86 -29.11 41.32
N LYS A 5 -32.49 -29.09 42.61
CA LYS A 5 -31.39 -28.25 43.11
C LYS A 5 -30.03 -28.70 42.55
N LYS A 6 -29.84 -29.99 42.26
CA LYS A 6 -28.62 -30.50 41.63
C LYS A 6 -28.53 -30.08 40.17
N TYR A 7 -29.64 -30.17 39.41
CA TYR A 7 -29.67 -29.71 38.02
C TYR A 7 -29.43 -28.20 37.91
N LEU A 8 -29.93 -27.40 38.86
CA LEU A 8 -29.66 -25.96 38.91
C LEU A 8 -28.18 -25.66 39.13
N ILE A 9 -27.53 -26.36 40.09
CA ILE A 9 -26.09 -26.19 40.35
C ILE A 9 -25.27 -26.63 39.13
N VAL A 10 -25.59 -27.77 38.52
CA VAL A 10 -24.91 -28.26 37.31
C VAL A 10 -25.07 -27.29 36.15
N GLY A 11 -26.28 -26.77 35.91
CA GLY A 11 -26.54 -25.78 34.88
C GLY A 11 -25.77 -24.47 35.11
N LEU A 12 -25.65 -24.03 36.36
CA LEU A 12 -24.91 -22.82 36.72
C LEU A 12 -23.41 -23.00 36.50
N VAL A 13 -22.84 -24.14 36.90
CA VAL A 13 -21.43 -24.46 36.64
C VAL A 13 -21.15 -24.56 35.15
N LEU A 14 -22.04 -25.22 34.39
CA LEU A 14 -21.89 -25.35 32.94
C LEU A 14 -21.97 -23.99 32.23
N GLY A 15 -22.91 -23.14 32.64
CA GLY A 15 -23.02 -21.78 32.13
C GLY A 15 -21.79 -20.93 32.42
N MET A 16 -21.22 -21.07 33.62
CA MET A 16 -19.97 -20.39 33.99
C MET A 16 -18.80 -20.86 33.13
N LEU A 17 -18.69 -22.17 32.88
CA LEU A 17 -17.65 -22.77 32.06
C LEU A 17 -17.73 -22.31 30.59
N VAL A 18 -18.94 -22.30 30.02
CA VAL A 18 -19.18 -21.79 28.66
C VAL A 18 -18.86 -20.30 28.57
N SER A 19 -19.23 -19.52 29.59
CA SER A 19 -18.93 -18.09 29.64
C SER A 19 -17.42 -17.82 29.67
N VAL A 20 -16.66 -18.54 30.50
CA VAL A 20 -15.19 -18.44 30.56
C VAL A 20 -14.56 -18.81 29.21
N LEU A 21 -15.04 -19.87 28.56
CA LEU A 21 -14.54 -20.29 27.25
C LEU A 21 -14.81 -19.22 26.19
N PHE A 22 -16.01 -18.62 26.19
CA PHE A 22 -16.37 -17.54 25.30
C PHE A 22 -15.45 -16.32 25.46
N PHE A 23 -15.19 -15.90 26.70
CA PHE A 23 -14.35 -14.72 26.95
C PHE A 23 -12.87 -14.94 26.68
N THR A 24 -12.37 -16.18 26.76
CA THR A 24 -10.96 -16.49 26.49
C THR A 24 -10.67 -16.77 25.02
N THR A 25 -11.63 -17.35 24.28
CA THR A 25 -11.40 -17.79 22.89
C THR A 25 -12.03 -16.87 21.85
N LEU A 26 -13.23 -16.35 22.12
CA LEU A 26 -14.00 -15.56 21.15
C LEU A 26 -13.89 -14.05 21.40
N ALA A 27 -13.82 -13.61 22.66
CA ALA A 27 -13.77 -12.19 22.98
C ALA A 27 -12.48 -11.42 22.60
N PRO A 28 -11.25 -12.01 22.50
CA PRO A 28 -10.10 -11.26 22.02
C PRO A 28 -10.17 -11.03 20.51
N ARG A 29 -10.98 -10.04 20.12
CA ARG A 29 -11.29 -9.68 18.73
C ARG A 29 -10.17 -8.91 18.03
N TYR A 30 -9.34 -8.19 18.80
CA TYR A 30 -8.30 -7.34 18.23
C TYR A 30 -6.95 -7.62 18.89
N ASN A 31 -5.96 -7.94 18.07
CA ASN A 31 -4.57 -8.00 18.48
C ASN A 31 -3.86 -6.74 17.98
N THR A 32 -3.11 -6.07 18.86
CA THR A 32 -2.22 -4.98 18.49
C THR A 32 -0.80 -5.51 18.38
N ILE A 33 -0.26 -5.52 17.17
CA ILE A 33 1.10 -5.97 16.89
C ILE A 33 1.96 -4.71 16.65
N ASN A 34 3.09 -4.62 17.34
CA ASN A 34 4.06 -3.56 17.12
C ASN A 34 5.05 -4.01 16.04
N SER A 35 4.90 -3.52 14.81
CA SER A 35 5.85 -3.76 13.71
C SER A 35 6.81 -2.58 13.59
N GLY A 36 7.77 -2.51 14.51
CA GLY A 36 8.92 -1.60 14.47
C GLY A 36 8.56 -0.11 14.56
N THR A 37 8.21 0.49 13.42
CA THR A 37 7.88 1.92 13.26
C THR A 37 6.38 2.20 13.18
N SER A 38 5.52 1.18 13.17
CA SER A 38 4.08 1.36 13.05
C SER A 38 3.27 0.42 13.95
N LEU A 39 2.23 0.96 14.58
CA LEU A 39 1.26 0.21 15.38
C LEU A 39 0.20 -0.38 14.44
N VAL A 40 0.05 -1.71 14.45
CA VAL A 40 -0.93 -2.41 13.64
C VAL A 40 -1.99 -3.05 14.54
N LYS A 41 -3.26 -2.81 14.24
CA LYS A 41 -4.40 -3.48 14.86
C LYS A 41 -4.92 -4.52 13.88
N GLN A 42 -5.04 -5.77 14.29
CA GLN A 42 -5.53 -6.86 13.47
C GLN A 42 -6.79 -7.46 14.11
N ASP A 43 -7.85 -7.61 13.32
CA ASP A 43 -9.07 -8.31 13.70
C ASP A 43 -8.87 -9.82 13.51
N THR A 44 -8.99 -10.57 14.60
CA THR A 44 -8.81 -12.03 14.61
C THR A 44 -9.95 -12.79 13.93
N TRP A 45 -11.11 -12.15 13.73
CA TRP A 45 -12.28 -12.77 13.13
C TRP A 45 -12.34 -12.53 11.62
N THR A 46 -12.03 -11.31 11.18
CA THR A 46 -12.14 -10.92 9.77
C THR A 46 -10.80 -10.92 9.03
N GLY A 47 -9.69 -11.02 9.75
CA GLY A 47 -8.33 -10.87 9.20
C GLY A 47 -8.00 -9.45 8.75
N ARG A 48 -8.94 -8.49 8.91
CA ARG A 48 -8.72 -7.09 8.55
C ARG A 48 -7.67 -6.47 9.46
N SER A 49 -6.82 -5.66 8.89
CA SER A 49 -5.77 -4.97 9.64
C SER A 49 -5.91 -3.46 9.44
N TRP A 50 -5.48 -2.69 10.43
CA TRP A 50 -5.42 -1.23 10.40
C TRP A 50 -4.03 -0.80 10.85
N ARG A 51 -3.47 0.23 10.22
CA ARG A 51 -2.22 0.87 10.63
C ARG A 51 -2.55 2.20 11.26
N LEU A 52 -1.89 2.51 12.37
CA LEU A 52 -1.95 3.83 12.98
C LEU A 52 -1.07 4.81 12.19
N VAL A 53 -1.68 5.84 11.60
CA VAL A 53 -1.00 6.91 10.85
C VAL A 53 -1.60 8.23 11.32
N GLU A 54 -0.77 9.17 11.76
CA GLU A 54 -1.21 10.52 12.18
C GLU A 54 -2.31 10.48 13.25
N ASN A 55 -2.20 9.55 14.21
CA ASN A 55 -3.18 9.32 15.28
C ASN A 55 -4.56 8.80 14.80
N GLU A 56 -4.67 8.36 13.55
CA GLU A 56 -5.88 7.75 12.99
C GLU A 56 -5.63 6.29 12.56
N TRP A 57 -6.63 5.43 12.77
CA TRP A 57 -6.59 4.05 12.31
C TRP A 57 -7.00 3.97 10.84
N LYS A 58 -6.02 3.89 9.95
CA LYS A 58 -6.26 3.71 8.51
C LYS A 58 -6.32 2.21 8.19
N PRO A 59 -7.36 1.71 7.50
CA PRO A 59 -7.43 0.30 7.13
C PRO A 59 -6.24 -0.07 6.25
N ILE A 60 -5.54 -1.13 6.62
CA ILE A 60 -4.62 -1.82 5.73
C ILE A 60 -5.51 -2.59 4.77
N ILE A 61 -5.80 -1.97 3.63
CA ILE A 61 -6.56 -2.58 2.55
C ILE A 61 -5.66 -3.64 1.91
N GLY A 62 -5.54 -4.79 2.56
CA GLY A 62 -5.16 -6.03 1.91
C GLY A 62 -6.33 -6.50 1.05
N MET A 63 -6.74 -5.69 0.06
CA MET A 63 -7.52 -6.28 -1.02
C MET A 63 -6.56 -7.24 -1.70
N ASN A 64 -6.98 -8.50 -1.80
CA ASN A 64 -6.49 -9.46 -2.78
C ASN A 64 -6.78 -8.91 -4.20
N ARG A 65 -6.19 -7.77 -4.53
CA ARG A 65 -6.15 -7.23 -5.87
C ARG A 65 -5.15 -8.09 -6.60
N GLU A 66 -5.54 -8.54 -7.79
CA GLU A 66 -4.65 -9.15 -8.73
C GLU A 66 -3.72 -8.05 -9.25
N TRP A 67 -2.74 -7.65 -8.42
CA TRP A 67 -1.79 -6.57 -8.71
C TRP A 67 -1.11 -6.81 -10.04
N GLU A 68 -0.81 -8.06 -10.37
CA GLU A 68 -0.30 -8.48 -11.67
C GLU A 68 -1.20 -8.03 -12.83
N LYS A 69 -2.53 -8.27 -12.75
CA LYS A 69 -3.46 -7.83 -13.80
C LYS A 69 -3.62 -6.31 -13.86
N ILE A 70 -3.53 -5.64 -12.72
CA ILE A 70 -3.56 -4.18 -12.66
C ILE A 70 -2.30 -3.61 -13.32
N ASP A 71 -1.13 -4.18 -13.01
CA ASP A 71 0.15 -3.78 -13.55
C ASP A 71 0.21 -4.04 -15.06
N GLU A 72 -0.28 -5.19 -15.54
CA GLU A 72 -0.43 -5.47 -16.98
C GLU A 72 -1.34 -4.46 -17.68
N ALA A 73 -2.50 -4.15 -17.08
CA ALA A 73 -3.43 -3.17 -17.64
C ALA A 73 -2.80 -1.76 -17.72
N LEU A 74 -2.06 -1.36 -16.68
CA LEU A 74 -1.34 -0.10 -16.64
C LEU A 74 -0.19 -0.07 -17.67
N GLN A 75 0.58 -1.15 -17.79
CA GLN A 75 1.64 -1.29 -18.79
C GLN A 75 1.09 -1.16 -20.21
N GLY A 76 -0.04 -1.82 -20.50
CA GLY A 76 -0.72 -1.75 -21.78
C GLY A 76 -1.24 -0.34 -22.10
N ALA A 77 -1.88 0.31 -21.13
CA ALA A 77 -2.39 1.67 -21.29
C ALA A 77 -1.27 2.70 -21.51
N LEU A 78 -0.17 2.55 -20.79
CA LEU A 78 0.99 3.45 -20.85
C LEU A 78 1.97 3.11 -21.99
N LYS A 79 1.75 2.01 -22.72
CA LYS A 79 2.62 1.50 -23.80
C LYS A 79 4.09 1.43 -23.39
N ILE A 80 4.37 0.98 -22.16
CA ILE A 80 5.75 0.91 -21.65
C ILE A 80 6.46 -0.23 -22.39
N PRO A 81 7.57 0.02 -23.11
CA PRO A 81 8.32 -1.03 -23.76
C PRO A 81 8.99 -1.91 -22.70
N VAL A 82 8.51 -3.15 -22.56
CA VAL A 82 9.14 -4.16 -21.69
C VAL A 82 10.24 -4.84 -22.49
N ALA A 83 11.49 -4.46 -22.22
CA ALA A 83 12.64 -5.21 -22.69
C ALA A 83 13.08 -6.16 -21.57
N GLU A 84 13.35 -7.42 -21.91
CA GLU A 84 14.07 -8.33 -21.02
C GLU A 84 15.50 -7.81 -20.87
N VAL A 85 15.75 -7.05 -19.81
CA VAL A 85 17.08 -6.53 -19.49
C VAL A 85 17.74 -7.48 -18.50
N LYS A 86 19.00 -7.84 -18.75
CA LYS A 86 19.85 -8.51 -17.77
C LYS A 86 20.22 -7.51 -16.65
N THR A 87 19.33 -7.35 -15.69
CA THR A 87 19.41 -6.33 -14.62
C THR A 87 20.76 -6.35 -13.90
N ASP A 88 21.27 -7.52 -13.52
CA ASP A 88 22.54 -7.65 -12.79
C ASP A 88 23.73 -7.10 -13.59
N SER A 89 23.77 -7.41 -14.89
CA SER A 89 24.83 -6.93 -15.78
C SER A 89 24.74 -5.41 -16.00
N ALA A 90 23.52 -4.90 -16.16
CA ALA A 90 23.27 -3.47 -16.30
C ALA A 90 23.64 -2.70 -15.02
N MET A 91 23.34 -3.25 -13.84
CA MET A 91 23.62 -2.61 -12.56
C MET A 91 25.11 -2.58 -12.24
N LYS A 92 25.82 -3.68 -12.50
CA LYS A 92 27.28 -3.72 -12.37
C LYS A 92 27.96 -2.71 -13.28
N LEU A 93 27.50 -2.58 -14.53
CA LEU A 93 28.03 -1.58 -15.46
C LEU A 93 27.71 -0.16 -15.01
N LEU A 94 26.51 0.10 -14.48
CA LEU A 94 26.12 1.41 -13.95
C LEU A 94 27.04 1.86 -12.81
N ARG A 95 27.30 0.98 -11.83
CA ARG A 95 28.21 1.24 -10.70
C ARG A 95 29.66 1.43 -11.14
N THR A 96 30.10 0.64 -12.12
CA THR A 96 31.48 0.76 -12.66
C THR A 96 31.67 2.12 -13.35
N LYS A 97 30.63 2.61 -14.03
CA LYS A 97 30.66 3.89 -14.73
C LYS A 97 30.54 5.10 -13.79
N TYR A 98 29.77 4.96 -12.72
CA TYR A 98 29.54 6.03 -11.74
C TYR A 98 29.88 5.55 -10.34
N SER A 99 31.10 5.87 -9.89
CA SER A 99 31.66 5.42 -8.61
C SER A 99 30.81 5.79 -7.38
N ILE A 100 30.08 6.91 -7.44
CA ILE A 100 29.16 7.35 -6.37
C ILE A 100 28.00 6.36 -6.11
N LEU A 101 27.72 5.46 -7.06
CA LEU A 101 26.68 4.44 -6.92
C LEU A 101 27.22 3.13 -6.34
N GLY A 102 28.53 3.03 -6.10
CA GLY A 102 29.20 1.82 -5.61
C GLY A 102 28.74 1.38 -4.21
N ASP A 103 28.36 2.35 -3.37
CA ASP A 103 28.00 2.12 -1.96
C ASP A 103 26.52 1.74 -1.76
N LEU A 104 25.70 1.77 -2.81
CA LEU A 104 24.25 1.51 -2.74
C LEU A 104 23.91 0.05 -3.07
N SER A 105 22.95 -0.54 -2.33
CA SER A 105 22.41 -1.86 -2.66
C SER A 105 21.65 -1.84 -4.00
N ASP A 106 21.39 -3.03 -4.58
CA ASP A 106 20.61 -3.12 -5.81
C ASP A 106 19.18 -2.59 -5.62
N GLU A 107 18.56 -2.91 -4.48
CA GLU A 107 17.22 -2.44 -4.13
C GLU A 107 17.18 -0.91 -3.99
N GLU A 108 18.12 -0.33 -3.24
CA GLU A 108 18.22 1.12 -3.04
C GLU A 108 18.43 1.86 -4.37
N LEU A 109 19.31 1.32 -5.22
CA LEU A 109 19.62 1.91 -6.51
C LEU A 109 18.42 1.86 -7.45
N LEU A 110 17.69 0.74 -7.49
CA LEU A 110 16.46 0.60 -8.28
C LEU A 110 15.35 1.52 -7.78
N GLU A 111 15.16 1.66 -6.47
CA GLU A 111 14.23 2.64 -5.90
C GLU A 111 14.59 4.06 -6.30
N ARG A 112 15.88 4.40 -6.26
CA ARG A 112 16.34 5.73 -6.66
C ARG A 112 16.11 6.00 -8.15
N ILE A 113 16.34 5.00 -9.01
CA ILE A 113 16.05 5.08 -10.44
C ILE A 113 14.55 5.32 -10.67
N LYS A 114 13.67 4.56 -10.02
CA LYS A 114 12.20 4.75 -10.10
C LYS A 114 11.79 6.16 -9.70
N LEU A 115 12.37 6.68 -8.62
CA LEU A 115 12.06 8.02 -8.10
C LEU A 115 12.52 9.12 -9.06
N VAL A 116 13.75 9.04 -9.57
CA VAL A 116 14.28 10.03 -10.53
C VAL A 116 13.45 10.02 -11.81
N TYR A 117 13.14 8.84 -12.34
CA TYR A 117 12.36 8.70 -13.56
C TYR A 117 10.94 9.24 -13.42
N SER A 118 10.22 8.82 -12.36
CA SER A 118 8.85 9.30 -12.10
C SER A 118 8.81 10.81 -11.91
N ARG A 119 9.76 11.40 -11.18
CA ARG A 119 9.88 12.85 -11.03
C ARG A 119 10.03 13.54 -12.38
N GLN A 120 10.95 13.07 -13.22
CA GLN A 120 11.18 13.69 -14.52
C GLN A 120 9.94 13.62 -15.42
N VAL A 121 9.27 12.47 -15.45
CA VAL A 121 8.03 12.28 -16.23
C VAL A 121 6.94 13.24 -15.74
N LEU A 122 6.71 13.32 -14.43
CA LEU A 122 5.70 14.21 -13.85
C LEU A 122 6.00 15.68 -14.14
N CYS A 123 7.26 16.10 -13.97
CA CYS A 123 7.66 17.47 -14.29
C CYS A 123 7.46 17.79 -15.77
N ASN A 124 7.86 16.88 -16.67
CA ASN A 124 7.70 17.07 -18.11
C ASN A 124 6.22 17.16 -18.50
N LEU A 125 5.37 16.29 -17.96
CA LEU A 125 3.92 16.32 -18.19
C LEU A 125 3.30 17.64 -17.72
N TYR A 126 3.67 18.10 -16.52
CA TYR A 126 3.18 19.37 -16.00
C TYR A 126 3.60 20.54 -16.89
N LEU A 127 4.89 20.64 -17.23
CA LEU A 127 5.41 21.73 -18.07
C LEU A 127 4.79 21.72 -19.47
N ASP A 128 4.64 20.54 -20.08
CA ASP A 128 3.96 20.40 -21.38
C ASP A 128 2.49 20.85 -21.30
N SER A 129 1.77 20.46 -20.25
CA SER A 129 0.39 20.91 -20.03
C SER A 129 0.29 22.42 -19.84
N PHE A 130 1.25 23.01 -19.10
CA PHE A 130 1.32 24.45 -18.87
C PHE A 130 1.57 25.21 -20.17
N MET A 131 2.53 24.74 -20.99
CA MET A 131 2.83 25.35 -22.29
C MET A 131 1.62 25.29 -23.22
N LYS A 132 0.91 24.15 -23.28
CA LYS A 132 -0.32 24.02 -24.08
C LYS A 132 -1.43 24.98 -23.65
N VAL A 133 -1.61 25.19 -22.35
CA VAL A 133 -2.57 26.17 -21.83
C VAL A 133 -2.15 27.59 -22.22
N GLN A 134 -0.86 27.93 -22.11
CA GLN A 134 -0.35 29.24 -22.51
C GLN A 134 -0.49 29.49 -24.02
N GLU A 135 -0.21 28.50 -24.87
CA GLU A 135 -0.40 28.57 -26.32
C GLU A 135 -1.87 28.82 -26.68
N GLN A 136 -2.80 28.17 -25.98
CA GLN A 136 -4.24 28.38 -26.17
C GLN A 136 -4.70 29.77 -25.72
N GLU A 137 -4.21 30.25 -24.58
CA GLU A 137 -4.52 31.59 -24.06
C GLU A 137 -3.96 32.70 -24.96
N GLN A 138 -2.76 32.51 -25.52
CA GLN A 138 -2.14 33.44 -26.44
C GLN A 138 -2.88 33.48 -27.78
N ALA A 139 -3.22 32.30 -28.33
CA ALA A 139 -4.03 32.20 -29.55
C ALA A 139 -5.42 32.85 -29.41
N ALA A 140 -6.05 32.74 -28.23
CA ALA A 140 -7.33 33.38 -27.94
C ALA A 140 -7.22 34.92 -27.87
N LYS A 141 -6.13 35.45 -27.29
CA LYS A 141 -5.87 36.90 -27.26
C LYS A 141 -5.59 37.45 -28.65
N ASP A 142 -4.76 36.78 -29.44
CA ASP A 142 -4.43 37.20 -30.80
C ASP A 142 -5.68 37.19 -31.71
N ALA A 143 -6.59 36.22 -31.55
CA ALA A 143 -7.86 36.18 -32.27
C ALA A 143 -8.86 37.30 -31.89
N THR A 144 -8.72 37.89 -30.69
CA THR A 144 -9.60 38.96 -30.21
C THR A 144 -9.11 40.36 -30.64
N THR A 145 -7.81 40.51 -30.91
CA THR A 145 -7.19 41.79 -31.30
C THR A 145 -7.32 42.11 -32.80
N VAL A 146 -7.82 41.17 -33.61
CA VAL A 146 -8.02 41.33 -35.08
C VAL A 146 -9.48 41.71 -35.43
N LYS A 147 -10.32 42.01 -34.44
CA LYS A 147 -11.66 42.59 -34.63
C LYS A 147 -11.68 44.06 -34.25
#